data_AF-A0A942EX78-F1
#
_entry.id   AF-A0A942EX78-F1
#
_cell.length_a   1.000
_cell.length_b   1.000
_cell.length_c   1.000
_cell.angle_alpha   90.00
_cell.angle_beta   90.00
_cell.angle_gamma   90.00
#
_symmetry.space_group_name_H-M   'P 1'
#
loop_
_entity.id
_entity.type
_entity.pdbx_description
1 polymer ?
#
loop_
_entity_poly.entity_id
_entity_poly.type
_entity_poly.pdbx_seq_one_letter_code
_entity_poly.pdbx_strand_id
1 'polypeptide(L)' 'MRKINWDEYKARRAGFARVKAEHGLDRKPSSRVRDMEERNLLIQLDKARLEAWKEEGKFEILGARKIRFRVNR' A
#
# COMPACT_ATOMS: atom_id res chain seq x y z
N MET A 1 24.72 13.02 12.22
CA MET A 1 23.30 12.59 12.05
C MET A 1 22.43 13.39 13.01
N ARG A 2 21.36 14.04 12.54
CA ARG A 2 20.39 14.71 13.44
C ARG A 2 19.62 13.64 14.22
N LYS A 3 19.59 13.76 15.55
CA LYS A 3 18.73 12.91 16.41
C LYS A 3 17.27 13.26 16.11
N ILE A 4 16.50 12.31 15.62
CA ILE A 4 15.06 12.48 15.39
C ILE A 4 14.35 12.16 16.71
N ASN A 5 13.54 13.10 17.20
CA ASN A 5 12.63 12.83 18.30
C ASN A 5 11.45 11.99 17.78
N TRP A 6 11.43 10.71 18.16
CA TRP A 6 10.46 9.74 17.65
C TRP A 6 9.02 10.03 18.06
N ASP A 7 8.81 10.58 19.25
CA ASP A 7 7.46 10.87 19.76
C ASP A 7 6.86 12.08 19.03
N GLU A 8 7.67 13.12 18.82
CA GLU A 8 7.28 14.29 18.02
C GLU A 8 6.99 13.90 16.57
N TYR A 9 7.81 13.02 15.99
CA TYR A 9 7.59 12.51 14.64
C TYR A 9 6.25 11.78 14.50
N LYS A 10 5.92 10.88 15.45
CA LYS A 10 4.65 10.16 15.45
C LYS A 10 3.46 11.12 15.56
N ALA A 11 3.54 12.11 16.46
CA ALA A 11 2.48 13.11 16.65
C ALA A 11 2.24 13.92 15.36
N ARG A 12 3.31 14.37 14.68
CA ARG A 12 3.21 15.11 13.41
C ARG A 12 2.68 14.24 12.27
N ARG A 13 3.03 12.95 12.25
CA ARG A 13 2.55 12.00 11.24
C ARG A 13 1.05 11.72 11.34
N ALA A 14 0.47 11.78 12.54
CA ALA A 14 -0.97 11.65 12.73
C ALA A 14 -1.77 12.77 12.02
N GLY A 15 -1.23 13.99 11.98
CA GLY A 15 -1.84 15.13 11.28
C GLY A 15 -1.56 15.18 9.77
N PHE A 16 -0.61 14.37 9.27
CA PHE A 16 -0.14 14.46 7.88
C PHE A 16 -1.24 14.19 6.85
N ALA A 17 -2.14 13.24 7.13
CA ALA A 17 -3.27 12.95 6.24
C ALA A 17 -4.22 14.15 6.11
N ARG A 18 -4.46 14.87 7.22
CA ARG A 18 -5.30 16.09 7.24
C ARG A 18 -4.65 17.20 6.42
N VAL A 19 -3.38 17.48 6.67
CA VAL A 19 -2.59 18.50 5.93
C VAL A 19 -2.56 18.18 4.44
N LYS A 20 -2.38 16.90 4.08
CA LYS A 20 -2.38 16.45 2.70
C LYS A 20 -3.72 16.73 1.99
N ALA A 21 -4.83 16.49 2.69
CA ALA A 21 -6.17 16.77 2.18
C ALA A 21 -6.46 18.28 2.07
N GLU A 22 -6.13 19.06 3.09
CA GLU A 22 -6.30 20.53 3.10
C GLU A 22 -5.55 21.21 1.96
N HIS A 23 -4.33 20.75 1.65
CA HIS A 23 -3.50 21.32 0.59
C HIS A 23 -3.68 20.65 -0.78
N GLY A 24 -4.61 19.70 -0.92
CA GLY A 24 -4.85 19.00 -2.19
C GLY A 24 -3.62 18.25 -2.72
N LEU A 25 -2.75 17.77 -1.82
CA LEU A 25 -1.50 17.07 -2.13
C LEU A 25 -1.73 15.60 -2.47
N ASP A 26 -2.93 15.27 -2.94
CA ASP A 26 -3.23 13.93 -3.39
C ASP A 26 -2.44 13.57 -4.63
N ARG A 27 -1.93 12.34 -4.62
CA ARG A 27 -1.17 11.82 -5.74
C ARG A 27 -2.16 11.60 -6.88
N LYS A 28 -2.12 12.47 -7.88
CA LYS A 28 -2.92 12.29 -9.10
C LYS A 28 -2.55 10.95 -9.75
N PRO A 29 -3.54 10.21 -10.30
CA PRO A 29 -3.24 9.03 -11.09
C PRO A 29 -2.31 9.42 -12.23
N SER A 30 -1.35 8.56 -12.52
CA SER A 30 -0.45 8.80 -13.65
C SER A 30 -1.26 8.76 -14.94
N SER A 31 -1.16 9.80 -15.76
CA SER A 31 -1.70 9.83 -17.12
C SER A 31 -0.87 9.00 -18.10
N ARG A 32 0.30 8.51 -17.67
CA ARG A 32 1.19 7.71 -18.53
C ARG A 32 0.59 6.33 -18.77
N VAL A 33 0.40 6.01 -20.04
CA VAL A 33 0.10 4.64 -20.46
C VAL A 33 1.36 3.81 -20.24
N ARG A 34 1.24 2.78 -19.40
CA ARG A 34 2.33 1.81 -19.17
C ARG A 34 2.55 0.97 -20.43
N ASP A 35 3.80 0.67 -20.73
CA ASP A 35 4.15 -0.28 -21.79
C ASP A 35 3.82 -1.73 -21.38
N MET A 36 3.94 -2.65 -22.33
CA MET A 36 3.59 -4.06 -22.11
C MET A 36 4.57 -4.77 -21.16
N GLU A 37 5.85 -4.40 -21.16
CA GLU A 37 6.85 -5.01 -20.30
C GLU A 37 6.62 -4.64 -18.83
N GLU A 38 6.38 -3.36 -18.55
CA GLU A 38 6.04 -2.84 -17.23
C GLU A 38 4.74 -3.47 -16.73
N ARG A 39 3.74 -3.64 -17.59
CA ARG A 39 2.50 -4.34 -17.23
C ARG A 39 2.76 -5.78 -16.80
N ASN A 40 3.56 -6.51 -17.57
CA ASN A 40 3.90 -7.91 -17.25
C ASN A 40 4.66 -8.00 -15.92
N LEU A 41 5.61 -7.10 -15.68
CA LEU A 41 6.38 -7.05 -14.45
C LEU A 41 5.49 -6.75 -13.23
N LEU A 42 4.55 -5.80 -13.36
CA LEU A 42 3.58 -5.50 -12.30
C LEU A 42 2.68 -6.70 -11.98
N ILE A 43 2.24 -7.46 -12.99
CA ILE A 43 1.45 -8.68 -12.78
C ILE A 43 2.26 -9.73 -12.02
N GLN A 44 3.54 -9.91 -12.36
CA GLN A 44 4.41 -10.85 -11.65
C GLN A 44 4.60 -10.45 -10.18
N LEU A 45 4.83 -9.16 -9.92
CA LEU A 45 4.96 -8.64 -8.56
C LEU A 45 3.67 -8.81 -7.75
N ASP A 46 2.51 -8.60 -8.36
CA ASP A 46 1.22 -8.75 -7.69
C ASP A 46 0.95 -10.22 -7.33
N LYS A 47 1.26 -11.15 -8.24
CA LYS A 47 1.20 -12.60 -7.97
C LYS A 47 2.12 -12.99 -6.81
N ALA A 48 3.38 -12.54 -6.82
CA ALA A 48 4.33 -12.83 -5.76
C ALA A 48 3.86 -12.30 -4.40
N ARG A 49 3.27 -11.09 -4.37
CA ARG A 49 2.70 -10.51 -3.16
C ARG A 49 1.52 -11.33 -2.62
N LEU A 50 0.64 -11.81 -3.51
CA LEU A 50 -0.49 -12.64 -3.11
C LEU A 50 -0.03 -13.99 -2.53
N GLU A 51 0.97 -14.64 -3.12
CA GLU A 51 1.52 -15.88 -2.55
C GLU A 51 2.15 -15.62 -1.17
N ALA A 52 2.94 -14.56 -1.01
CA ALA A 52 3.52 -14.21 0.28
C ALA A 52 2.45 -13.95 1.36
N TRP A 53 1.39 -13.23 1.03
CA TRP A 53 0.30 -12.96 1.99
C TRP A 53 -0.52 -14.20 2.34
N LYS A 54 -0.59 -15.18 1.44
CA LYS A 54 -1.20 -16.49 1.71
C LYS A 54 -0.35 -17.27 2.70
N GLU A 55 0.98 -17.29 2.52
CA GLU A 55 1.93 -17.91 3.46
C GLU A 55 1.89 -17.25 4.84
N GLU A 56 1.81 -15.92 4.89
CA GLU A 56 1.71 -15.15 6.13
C GLU A 56 0.32 -15.24 6.80
N GLY A 57 -0.67 -15.90 6.18
CA GLY A 57 -2.03 -16.03 6.70
C GLY A 57 -2.83 -14.72 6.72
N LYS A 58 -2.41 -13.71 5.94
CA LYS A 58 -3.06 -12.39 5.85
C LYS A 58 -4.36 -12.42 5.05
N PHE A 59 -4.59 -13.43 4.20
CA PHE A 59 -5.87 -13.62 3.56
C PHE A 59 -6.23 -15.09 3.37
N GLU A 60 -7.54 -15.34 3.22
CA GLU A 60 -8.13 -16.65 3.06
C GLU A 60 -9.07 -16.63 1.84
N ILE A 61 -8.94 -17.62 0.95
CA ILE A 61 -9.80 -17.74 -0.24
C ILE A 61 -11.05 -18.52 0.17
N LEU A 62 -12.20 -17.85 0.14
CA LEU A 62 -13.50 -18.44 0.47
C LEU A 62 -14.23 -19.01 -0.75
N GLY A 63 -13.81 -18.62 -1.96
CA GLY A 63 -14.37 -19.08 -3.23
C GLY A 63 -13.78 -18.34 -4.43
N ALA A 64 -14.20 -18.71 -5.65
CA ALA A 64 -13.59 -18.24 -6.90
C ALA A 64 -13.46 -16.71 -7.05
N ARG A 65 -14.30 -15.93 -6.37
CA ARG A 65 -14.25 -14.45 -6.35
C ARG A 65 -14.37 -13.87 -4.94
N LYS A 66 -14.18 -14.67 -3.90
CA LYS A 66 -14.36 -14.25 -2.50
C LYS A 66 -13.08 -14.47 -1.73
N ILE A 67 -12.47 -13.39 -1.30
CA ILE A 67 -11.24 -13.38 -0.50
C ILE A 67 -11.52 -12.61 0.79
N ARG A 68 -11.12 -13.17 1.93
CA ARG A 68 -11.21 -12.52 3.24
C ARG A 68 -9.82 -12.13 3.70
N PHE A 69 -9.59 -10.85 3.95
CA PHE A 69 -8.36 -10.36 4.55
C PHE A 69 -8.48 -10.37 6.07
N ARG A 70 -7.46 -10.87 6.76
CA ARG A 70 -7.32 -10.76 8.22
C ARG A 70 -6.43 -9.55 8.50
N VAL A 71 -7.04 -8.47 9.01
CA VAL A 71 -6.29 -7.30 9.47
C VAL A 71 -5.98 -7.53 10.95
N ASN A 72 -4.78 -8.01 11.25
CA ASN A 72 -4.29 -8.02 12.63
C ASN A 72 -4.05 -6.56 13.04
N ARG A 73 -4.77 -6.11 14.06
CA ARG A 73 -4.77 -4.74 14.57
C ARG A 73 -3.65 -4.53 15.58
#